data_AF-A0A345QHM2-F1
#
_entry.id   AF-A0A345QHM2-F1
#
_cell.length_a   1.000
_cell.length_b   1.000
_cell.length_c   1.000
_cell.angle_alpha   90.00
_cell.angle_beta   90.00
_cell.angle_gamma   90.00
#
_symmetry.space_group_name_H-M   'P 1'
#
loop_
_entity.id
_entity.type
_entity.pdbx_description
1 polymer ?
#
loop_
_entity_poly.entity_id
_entity_poly.type
_entity_poly.pdbx_seq_one_letter_code
_entity_poly.pdbx_strand_id
1 'polypeptide(L)'
;MPHTYITDGAEIYRRSFATIRSEAALTCFTPEEEIVAVRMIHAAGMVGLEAHISFSKGAAIAARAALEDGAPILCDAYMVSEGITRKRLPRENEVICTLRDERVPDMAKDMSNTRSAAALELWRPHLKGAVVAIGNAPTALFHLLNMLEDPNCPRPAAIIGCPVGFIGAAESKEALMEDLPVPSMVVRGRLGGSAITVAAVNALASRVE
;
A
#
# COMPACT_ATOMS: atom_id res chain seq x y z
N MET A 1 11.48 -38.53 15.23
CA MET A 1 11.16 -38.55 13.78
C MET A 1 11.22 -37.12 13.27
N PRO A 2 11.74 -36.86 12.05
CA PRO A 2 11.70 -35.52 11.46
C PRO A 2 10.25 -35.12 11.13
N HIS A 3 9.98 -33.81 11.08
CA HIS A 3 8.69 -33.25 10.68
C HIS A 3 8.48 -33.35 9.15
N THR A 4 7.23 -33.54 8.71
CA THR A 4 6.83 -33.60 7.29
C THR A 4 6.02 -32.36 6.92
N TYR A 5 6.31 -31.73 5.78
CA TYR A 5 5.64 -30.52 5.29
C TYR A 5 5.73 -30.42 3.75
N ILE A 6 4.89 -29.58 3.14
CA ILE A 6 4.91 -29.31 1.69
C ILE A 6 6.13 -28.43 1.36
N THR A 7 6.89 -28.79 0.33
CA THR A 7 8.10 -28.08 -0.09
C THR A 7 7.99 -27.37 -1.45
N ASP A 8 6.89 -27.58 -2.17
CA ASP A 8 6.59 -26.86 -3.42
C ASP A 8 5.91 -25.51 -3.12
N GLY A 9 6.64 -24.42 -3.33
CA GLY A 9 6.16 -23.07 -3.10
C GLY A 9 4.98 -22.67 -3.98
N ALA A 10 4.93 -23.13 -5.24
CA ALA A 10 3.82 -22.81 -6.15
C ALA A 10 2.53 -23.50 -5.69
N GLU A 11 2.64 -24.75 -5.26
CA GLU A 11 1.50 -25.49 -4.68
C GLU A 11 1.02 -24.88 -3.36
N ILE A 12 1.93 -24.37 -2.53
CA ILE A 12 1.56 -23.64 -1.30
C ILE A 12 0.74 -22.39 -1.63
N TYR A 13 1.19 -21.56 -2.60
CA TYR A 13 0.43 -20.38 -3.03
C TYR A 13 -0.94 -20.76 -3.58
N ARG A 14 -0.99 -21.75 -4.49
CA ARG A 14 -2.25 -22.23 -5.09
C ARG A 14 -3.25 -22.69 -4.04
N ARG A 15 -2.81 -23.48 -3.07
CA ARG A 15 -3.67 -23.95 -1.95
C ARG A 15 -4.08 -22.80 -1.05
N SER A 16 -3.16 -21.90 -0.69
CA SER A 16 -3.46 -20.77 0.19
C SER A 16 -4.54 -19.86 -0.41
N PHE A 17 -4.43 -19.48 -1.68
CA PHE A 17 -5.45 -18.64 -2.32
C PHE A 17 -6.78 -19.37 -2.51
N ALA A 18 -6.77 -20.67 -2.80
CA ALA A 18 -7.99 -21.47 -2.87
C ALA A 18 -8.72 -21.51 -1.51
N THR A 19 -7.98 -21.72 -0.42
CA THR A 19 -8.54 -21.69 0.95
C THR A 19 -9.12 -20.32 1.28
N ILE A 20 -8.39 -19.23 1.01
CA ILE A 20 -8.88 -17.87 1.27
C ILE A 20 -10.18 -17.59 0.51
N ARG A 21 -10.26 -17.93 -0.78
CA ARG A 21 -11.48 -17.76 -1.58
C ARG A 21 -12.66 -18.60 -1.10
N SER A 22 -12.40 -19.73 -0.46
CA SER A 22 -13.45 -20.58 0.11
C SER A 22 -13.97 -20.09 1.47
N GLU A 23 -13.22 -19.25 2.17
CA GLU A 23 -13.53 -18.82 3.55
C GLU A 23 -13.91 -17.33 3.66
N ALA A 24 -13.33 -16.46 2.83
CA ALA A 24 -13.50 -15.01 2.90
C ALA A 24 -14.76 -14.51 2.18
N ALA A 25 -15.36 -13.44 2.71
CA ALA A 25 -16.55 -12.80 2.13
C ALA A 25 -16.18 -11.77 1.04
N LEU A 26 -15.88 -12.24 -0.18
CA LEU A 26 -15.29 -11.41 -1.25
C LEU A 26 -16.29 -10.79 -2.23
N THR A 27 -17.58 -11.05 -2.10
CA THR A 27 -18.61 -10.68 -3.10
C THR A 27 -18.83 -9.17 -3.25
N CYS A 28 -18.33 -8.36 -2.29
CA CYS A 28 -18.40 -6.91 -2.35
C CYS A 28 -17.33 -6.28 -3.26
N PHE A 29 -16.31 -7.02 -3.66
CA PHE A 29 -15.22 -6.52 -4.51
C PHE A 29 -15.50 -6.77 -5.99
N THR A 30 -15.04 -5.83 -6.82
CA THR A 30 -14.90 -6.07 -8.27
C THR A 30 -13.82 -7.13 -8.53
N PRO A 31 -13.76 -7.74 -9.74
CA PRO A 31 -12.71 -8.71 -10.07
C PRO A 31 -11.29 -8.17 -9.89
N GLU A 32 -11.07 -6.88 -10.15
CA GLU A 32 -9.77 -6.24 -9.98
C GLU A 32 -9.41 -6.02 -8.50
N GLU A 33 -10.40 -5.74 -7.65
CA GLU A 33 -10.23 -5.54 -6.21
C GLU A 33 -10.12 -6.88 -5.45
N GLU A 34 -10.80 -7.93 -5.90
CA GLU A 34 -10.79 -9.27 -5.28
C GLU A 34 -9.38 -9.84 -5.21
N ILE A 35 -8.63 -9.77 -6.31
CA ILE A 35 -7.24 -10.26 -6.40
C ILE A 35 -6.34 -9.53 -5.39
N VAL A 36 -6.59 -8.23 -5.19
CA VAL A 36 -5.86 -7.41 -4.22
C VAL A 36 -6.24 -7.84 -2.79
N ALA A 37 -7.53 -8.00 -2.50
CA ALA A 37 -8.03 -8.42 -1.20
C ALA A 37 -7.52 -9.82 -0.80
N VAL A 38 -7.56 -10.81 -1.71
CA VAL A 38 -7.05 -12.17 -1.46
C VAL A 38 -5.57 -12.14 -1.09
N ARG A 39 -4.75 -11.36 -1.82
CA ARG A 39 -3.32 -11.27 -1.53
C ARG A 39 -3.05 -10.58 -0.19
N MET A 40 -3.85 -9.57 0.18
CA MET A 40 -3.77 -8.92 1.48
C MET A 40 -4.14 -9.86 2.62
N ILE A 41 -5.20 -10.65 2.48
CA ILE A 41 -5.62 -11.68 3.44
C ILE A 41 -4.51 -12.73 3.61
N HIS A 42 -3.91 -13.18 2.50
CA HIS A 42 -2.78 -14.11 2.52
C HIS A 42 -1.60 -13.57 3.33
N ALA A 43 -1.21 -12.32 3.08
CA ALA A 43 -0.09 -11.70 3.80
C ALA A 43 -0.38 -11.46 5.29
N ALA A 44 -1.66 -11.27 5.66
CA ALA A 44 -2.08 -11.11 7.04
C ALA A 44 -2.30 -12.45 7.76
N GLY A 45 -2.55 -13.53 7.03
CA GLY A 45 -3.02 -14.80 7.60
C GLY A 45 -4.37 -14.65 8.31
N MET A 46 -5.26 -13.76 7.83
CA MET A 46 -6.47 -13.35 8.55
C MET A 46 -7.66 -13.23 7.61
N VAL A 47 -8.46 -14.30 7.50
CA VAL A 47 -9.83 -14.23 6.98
C VAL A 47 -10.65 -13.33 7.90
N GLY A 48 -11.47 -12.45 7.32
CA GLY A 48 -12.17 -11.36 8.00
C GLY A 48 -11.53 -9.99 7.77
N LEU A 49 -10.29 -9.92 7.27
CA LEU A 49 -9.65 -8.65 6.89
C LEU A 49 -10.46 -7.92 5.81
N GLU A 50 -11.12 -8.64 4.90
CA GLU A 50 -11.95 -8.11 3.83
C GLU A 50 -13.03 -7.13 4.33
N ALA A 51 -13.57 -7.33 5.53
CA ALA A 51 -14.57 -6.44 6.12
C ALA A 51 -14.03 -5.03 6.39
N HIS A 52 -12.71 -4.87 6.40
CA HIS A 52 -12.02 -3.60 6.63
C HIS A 52 -11.41 -3.02 5.36
N ILE A 53 -11.31 -3.78 4.27
CA ILE A 53 -10.73 -3.29 3.02
C ILE A 53 -11.75 -2.40 2.31
N SER A 54 -11.33 -1.19 1.93
CA SER A 54 -12.18 -0.25 1.21
C SER A 54 -11.41 0.34 0.04
N PHE A 55 -12.03 0.30 -1.13
CA PHE A 55 -11.53 0.94 -2.35
C PHE A 55 -12.46 2.10 -2.70
N SER A 56 -11.87 3.18 -3.19
CA SER A 56 -12.62 4.17 -3.96
C SER A 56 -12.83 3.66 -5.39
N LYS A 57 -13.85 4.20 -6.07
CA LYS A 57 -14.25 3.75 -7.40
C LYS A 57 -13.07 3.76 -8.38
N GLY A 58 -12.71 2.59 -8.90
CA GLY A 58 -11.68 2.45 -9.92
C GLY A 58 -10.23 2.49 -9.41
N ALA A 59 -10.00 2.50 -8.08
CA ALA A 59 -8.65 2.58 -7.52
C ALA A 59 -7.71 1.47 -7.98
N ALA A 60 -8.18 0.21 -7.98
CA ALA A 60 -7.38 -0.93 -8.42
C ALA A 60 -6.98 -0.83 -9.91
N ILE A 61 -7.90 -0.35 -10.75
CA ILE A 61 -7.68 -0.15 -12.19
C ILE A 61 -6.66 0.97 -12.41
N ALA A 62 -6.84 2.12 -11.76
CA ALA A 62 -5.96 3.29 -11.90
C ALA A 62 -4.53 3.00 -11.42
N ALA A 63 -4.39 2.36 -10.25
CA ALA A 63 -3.08 2.00 -9.71
C ALA A 63 -2.35 1.00 -10.61
N ARG A 64 -3.05 -0.02 -11.13
CA ARG A 64 -2.46 -0.99 -12.07
C ARG A 64 -2.00 -0.30 -13.36
N ALA A 65 -2.85 0.53 -13.96
CA ALA A 65 -2.52 1.25 -15.18
C ALA A 65 -1.25 2.11 -15.00
N ALA A 66 -1.16 2.84 -13.88
CA ALA A 66 0.03 3.63 -13.56
C ALA A 66 1.30 2.77 -13.48
N LEU A 67 1.25 1.60 -12.84
CA LEU A 67 2.41 0.68 -12.78
C LEU A 67 2.77 0.11 -14.17
N GLU A 68 1.77 -0.24 -14.99
CA GLU A 68 1.98 -0.72 -16.36
C GLU A 68 2.60 0.36 -17.27
N ASP A 69 2.32 1.63 -16.97
CA ASP A 69 2.91 2.83 -17.59
C ASP A 69 4.29 3.23 -17.00
N GLY A 70 4.76 2.53 -15.97
CA GLY A 70 6.10 2.73 -15.38
C GLY A 70 6.16 3.72 -14.22
N ALA A 71 5.04 4.02 -13.57
CA ALA A 71 5.01 4.91 -12.42
C ALA A 71 5.89 4.42 -11.26
N PRO A 72 6.64 5.31 -10.58
CA PRO A 72 7.38 4.94 -9.38
C PRO A 72 6.43 4.59 -8.23
N ILE A 73 6.90 3.70 -7.36
CA ILE A 73 6.21 3.34 -6.11
C ILE A 73 6.90 4.06 -4.95
N LEU A 74 6.16 4.92 -4.25
CA LEU A 74 6.66 5.73 -3.15
C LEU A 74 6.26 5.10 -1.80
N CYS A 75 7.25 4.63 -1.05
CA CYS A 75 7.06 3.85 0.17
C CYS A 75 7.42 4.66 1.41
N ASP A 76 6.54 4.69 2.41
CA ASP A 76 6.81 5.38 3.69
C ASP A 76 7.85 4.69 4.57
N ALA A 77 8.03 3.38 4.41
CA ALA A 77 8.94 2.57 5.21
C ALA A 77 9.71 1.54 4.38
N TYR A 78 10.93 1.22 4.81
CA TYR A 78 11.77 0.22 4.12
C TYR A 78 11.18 -1.18 4.12
N MET A 79 10.39 -1.55 5.14
CA MET A 79 9.68 -2.84 5.10
C MET A 79 8.71 -2.93 3.91
N VAL A 80 8.14 -1.80 3.46
CA VAL A 80 7.30 -1.75 2.27
C VAL A 80 8.16 -1.83 1.02
N SER A 81 9.21 -1.00 0.91
CA SER A 81 10.07 -0.99 -0.30
C SER A 81 10.78 -2.32 -0.55
N GLU A 82 11.27 -2.97 0.51
CA GLU A 82 11.97 -4.25 0.42
C GLU A 82 11.03 -5.45 0.22
N GLY A 83 9.77 -5.34 0.63
CA GLY A 83 8.79 -6.41 0.44
C GLY A 83 8.23 -6.49 -0.99
N ILE A 84 8.31 -5.41 -1.77
CA ILE A 84 7.82 -5.39 -3.15
C ILE A 84 8.66 -6.34 -4.02
N THR A 85 7.99 -7.32 -4.62
CA THR A 85 8.64 -8.37 -5.40
C THR A 85 9.01 -7.83 -6.78
N ARG A 86 10.29 -7.49 -6.97
CA ARG A 86 10.81 -6.87 -8.21
C ARG A 86 10.41 -7.60 -9.49
N LYS A 87 10.43 -8.94 -9.48
CA LYS A 87 10.03 -9.77 -10.64
C LYS A 87 8.57 -9.65 -11.05
N ARG A 88 7.71 -9.08 -10.20
CA ARG A 88 6.29 -8.86 -10.49
C ARG A 88 6.01 -7.48 -11.08
N LEU A 89 6.97 -6.57 -11.07
CA LEU A 89 6.78 -5.23 -11.62
C LEU A 89 6.65 -5.32 -13.15
N PRO A 90 5.64 -4.68 -13.76
CA PRO A 90 5.35 -4.81 -15.19
C PRO A 90 6.34 -4.02 -16.08
N ARG A 91 7.08 -3.08 -15.48
CA ARG A 91 8.16 -2.28 -16.04
C ARG A 91 9.29 -2.17 -15.01
N GLU A 92 10.36 -1.47 -15.36
CA GLU A 92 11.43 -1.05 -14.42
C GLU A 92 10.94 0.06 -13.48
N ASN A 93 9.82 -0.17 -12.80
CA ASN A 93 9.22 0.77 -11.85
C ASN A 93 10.20 0.97 -10.69
N GLU A 94 10.59 2.22 -10.44
CA GLU A 94 11.38 2.55 -9.26
C GLU A 94 10.57 2.29 -7.99
N VAL A 95 11.21 1.80 -6.93
CA VAL A 95 10.60 1.69 -5.60
C VAL A 95 11.46 2.50 -4.66
N ILE A 96 10.90 3.61 -4.20
CA ILE A 96 11.62 4.67 -3.52
C ILE A 96 11.15 4.74 -2.07
N CYS A 97 12.10 4.76 -1.14
CA CYS A 97 11.85 5.07 0.26
C CYS A 97 12.91 6.07 0.70
N THR A 98 12.47 7.27 1.09
CA THR A 98 13.35 8.39 1.47
C THR A 98 13.60 8.45 2.97
N LEU A 99 13.04 7.54 3.77
CA LEU A 99 13.05 7.59 5.24
C LEU A 99 14.45 7.59 5.87
N ARG A 100 15.48 7.04 5.19
CA ARG A 100 16.89 7.04 5.66
C ARG A 100 17.74 8.11 4.98
N ASP A 101 17.17 9.00 4.19
CA ASP A 101 17.91 10.14 3.66
C ASP A 101 18.47 10.97 4.82
N GLU A 102 19.75 11.33 4.73
CA GLU A 102 20.49 12.00 5.80
C GLU A 102 19.87 13.35 6.20
N ARG A 103 19.09 13.98 5.32
CA ARG A 103 18.40 15.26 5.57
C ARG A 103 17.15 15.10 6.43
N VAL A 104 16.54 13.91 6.46
CA VAL A 104 15.22 13.69 7.09
C VAL A 104 15.18 13.98 8.60
N PRO A 105 16.19 13.63 9.41
CA PRO A 105 16.18 13.97 10.84
C PRO A 105 16.09 15.48 11.10
N ASP A 106 16.85 16.29 10.37
CA ASP A 106 16.85 17.75 10.53
C ASP A 106 15.56 18.36 9.97
N MET A 107 15.10 17.91 8.79
CA MET A 107 13.81 18.34 8.23
C MET A 107 12.64 18.06 9.19
N ALA A 108 12.61 16.88 9.82
CA ALA A 108 11.58 16.51 10.78
C ALA A 108 11.58 17.43 12.01
N LYS A 109 12.77 17.80 12.49
CA LYS A 109 12.93 18.74 13.60
C LYS A 109 12.41 20.13 13.21
N ASP A 110 12.80 20.63 12.05
CA ASP A 110 12.40 21.96 11.57
C ASP A 110 10.90 22.05 11.31
N MET A 111 10.30 20.99 10.77
CA MET A 111 8.86 20.87 10.52
C MET A 111 8.06 20.56 11.79
N SER A 112 8.71 20.29 12.93
CA SER A 112 8.06 19.78 14.15
C SER A 112 7.15 18.58 13.88
N ASN A 113 7.60 17.66 13.03
CA ASN A 113 6.85 16.49 12.59
C ASN A 113 7.71 15.21 12.70
N THR A 114 7.11 14.05 12.44
CA THR A 114 7.82 12.77 12.42
C THR A 114 8.74 12.67 11.20
N ARG A 115 9.80 11.85 11.30
CA ARG A 115 10.67 11.52 10.17
C ARG A 115 9.90 10.93 8.98
N SER A 116 8.91 10.09 9.24
CA SER A 116 8.08 9.49 8.18
C SER A 116 7.31 10.56 7.40
N ALA A 117 6.73 11.55 8.08
CA ALA A 117 6.06 12.67 7.41
C ALA A 117 7.04 13.58 6.66
N ALA A 118 8.15 13.98 7.29
CA ALA A 118 9.13 14.86 6.66
C ALA A 118 9.77 14.23 5.41
N ALA A 119 9.95 12.91 5.40
CA ALA A 119 10.52 12.19 4.25
C ALA A 119 9.67 12.32 2.97
N LEU A 120 8.37 12.61 3.06
CA LEU A 120 7.49 12.83 1.91
C LEU A 120 7.82 14.10 1.14
N GLU A 121 8.44 15.10 1.78
CA GLU A 121 8.89 16.31 1.08
C GLU A 121 9.91 15.97 -0.02
N LEU A 122 10.70 14.92 0.19
CA LEU A 122 11.64 14.40 -0.81
C LEU A 122 10.95 13.61 -1.93
N TRP A 123 9.65 13.34 -1.83
CA TRP A 123 8.89 12.68 -2.91
C TRP A 123 8.42 13.65 -3.99
N ARG A 124 8.39 14.96 -3.74
CA ARG A 124 7.86 15.95 -4.69
C ARG A 124 8.35 15.78 -6.14
N PRO A 125 9.65 15.51 -6.42
CA PRO A 125 10.12 15.28 -7.79
C PRO A 125 9.54 14.03 -8.46
N HIS A 126 9.10 13.04 -7.68
CA HIS A 126 8.63 11.73 -8.13
C HIS A 126 7.11 11.55 -7.98
N LEU A 127 6.42 12.46 -7.28
CA LEU A 127 5.04 12.25 -6.83
C LEU A 127 4.02 12.29 -7.97
N LYS A 128 4.29 13.04 -9.06
CA LYS A 128 3.36 13.14 -10.19
C LYS A 128 3.14 11.78 -10.84
N GLY A 129 1.91 11.27 -10.77
CA GLY A 129 1.54 9.98 -11.37
C GLY A 129 2.08 8.75 -10.63
N ALA A 130 2.73 8.91 -9.47
CA ALA A 130 3.24 7.79 -8.68
C ALA A 130 2.12 6.93 -8.09
N VAL A 131 2.47 5.69 -7.72
CA VAL A 131 1.66 4.89 -6.80
C VAL A 131 2.24 5.03 -5.40
N VAL A 132 1.50 5.68 -4.50
CA VAL A 132 1.92 5.84 -3.10
C VAL A 132 1.54 4.62 -2.29
N ALA A 133 2.45 4.13 -1.47
CA ALA A 133 2.30 2.97 -0.60
C ALA A 133 2.69 3.31 0.84
N ILE A 134 1.71 3.73 1.65
CA ILE A 134 1.90 4.07 3.06
C ILE A 134 1.40 2.91 3.91
N GLY A 135 2.35 2.11 4.41
CA GLY A 135 2.06 0.89 5.16
C GLY A 135 2.39 0.95 6.64
N ASN A 136 3.00 2.04 7.13
CA ASN A 136 3.42 2.14 8.53
C ASN A 136 2.86 3.39 9.21
N ALA A 137 3.17 4.57 8.71
CA ALA A 137 3.08 5.81 9.48
C ALA A 137 1.79 6.59 9.18
N PRO A 138 0.85 6.72 10.15
CA PRO A 138 -0.33 7.55 9.99
C PRO A 138 0.01 9.03 9.75
N THR A 139 1.11 9.50 10.35
CA THR A 139 1.60 10.87 10.17
C THR A 139 2.06 11.14 8.74
N ALA A 140 2.61 10.14 8.05
CA ALA A 140 2.92 10.27 6.62
C ALA A 140 1.65 10.43 5.79
N LEU A 141 0.58 9.68 6.12
CA LEU A 141 -0.68 9.80 5.41
C LEU A 141 -1.35 11.16 5.65
N PHE A 142 -1.45 11.62 6.89
CA PHE A 142 -1.96 12.97 7.19
C PHE A 142 -1.13 14.06 6.52
N HIS A 143 0.20 13.97 6.58
CA HIS A 143 1.07 14.96 5.94
C HIS A 143 0.90 14.97 4.42
N LEU A 144 0.73 13.80 3.78
CA LEU A 144 0.42 13.73 2.35
C LEU A 144 -0.90 14.43 2.00
N LEU A 145 -1.95 14.23 2.80
CA LEU A 145 -3.24 14.91 2.58
C LEU A 145 -3.06 16.43 2.61
N ASN A 146 -2.39 16.95 3.66
CA ASN A 146 -2.07 18.38 3.76
C ASN A 146 -1.23 18.88 2.57
N MET A 147 -0.24 18.10 2.12
CA MET A 147 0.55 18.45 0.93
C MET A 147 -0.33 18.57 -0.32
N LEU A 148 -1.36 17.73 -0.47
CA LEU A 148 -2.21 17.67 -1.66
C LEU A 148 -3.33 18.73 -1.69
N GLU A 149 -3.53 19.46 -0.59
CA GLU A 149 -4.38 20.66 -0.54
C GLU A 149 -3.80 21.81 -1.39
N ASP A 150 -2.46 21.93 -1.46
CA ASP A 150 -1.80 22.91 -2.33
C ASP A 150 -2.00 22.51 -3.82
N PRO A 151 -2.65 23.34 -4.65
CA PRO A 151 -2.86 23.04 -6.06
C PRO A 151 -1.57 22.91 -6.87
N ASN A 152 -0.44 23.40 -6.37
CA ASN A 152 0.87 23.27 -7.01
C ASN A 152 1.59 21.96 -6.64
N CYS A 153 1.07 21.20 -5.66
CA CYS A 153 1.64 19.92 -5.28
C CYS A 153 1.37 18.87 -6.37
N PRO A 154 2.39 18.15 -6.87
CA PRO A 154 2.17 17.08 -7.83
C PRO A 154 1.28 15.98 -7.25
N ARG A 155 0.35 15.45 -8.04
CA ARG A 155 -0.60 14.44 -7.58
C ARG A 155 -0.20 13.02 -7.99
N PRO A 156 -0.26 12.03 -7.08
CA PRO A 156 -0.06 10.63 -7.43
C PRO A 156 -1.21 10.09 -8.29
N ALA A 157 -0.98 8.97 -8.97
CA ALA A 157 -2.02 8.26 -9.70
C ALA A 157 -2.95 7.47 -8.77
N ALA A 158 -2.41 6.95 -7.67
CA ALA A 158 -3.17 6.26 -6.65
C ALA A 158 -2.47 6.26 -5.27
N ILE A 159 -3.25 6.08 -4.19
CA ILE A 159 -2.74 5.94 -2.82
C ILE A 159 -3.24 4.62 -2.20
N ILE A 160 -2.28 3.79 -1.76
CA ILE A 160 -2.51 2.64 -0.89
C ILE A 160 -2.24 3.10 0.55
N GLY A 161 -3.30 3.54 1.23
CA GLY A 161 -3.28 4.08 2.58
C GLY A 161 -3.57 3.00 3.62
N CYS A 162 -2.55 2.21 3.96
CA CYS A 162 -2.68 1.10 4.90
C CYS A 162 -1.79 1.24 6.15
N PRO A 163 -1.58 2.44 6.76
CA PRO A 163 -0.85 2.53 8.01
C PRO A 163 -1.56 1.72 9.11
N VAL A 164 -0.76 1.07 9.96
CA VAL A 164 -1.23 0.26 11.11
C VAL A 164 -1.00 1.03 12.39
N GLY A 165 -1.88 0.86 13.38
CA GLY A 165 -1.59 1.38 14.71
C GLY A 165 -2.83 1.70 15.53
N PHE A 166 -2.56 2.11 16.76
CA PHE A 166 -3.58 2.45 17.75
C PHE A 166 -3.91 3.94 17.80
N ILE A 167 -3.00 4.80 17.32
CA ILE A 167 -3.11 6.26 17.39
C ILE A 167 -2.97 6.83 15.99
N GLY A 168 -3.98 7.56 15.51
CA GLY A 168 -3.97 8.26 14.22
C GLY A 168 -4.15 7.37 12.99
N ALA A 169 -3.96 6.04 13.10
CA ALA A 169 -4.07 5.14 11.95
C ALA A 169 -5.49 5.13 11.38
N ALA A 170 -6.50 4.88 12.22
CA ALA A 170 -7.89 4.83 11.77
C ALA A 170 -8.33 6.18 11.19
N GLU A 171 -7.97 7.26 11.88
CA GLU A 171 -8.32 8.63 11.56
C GLU A 171 -7.68 9.09 10.25
N SER A 172 -6.39 8.80 10.03
CA SER A 172 -5.70 9.17 8.77
C SER A 172 -6.28 8.46 7.54
N LYS A 173 -6.71 7.20 7.70
CA LYS A 173 -7.33 6.42 6.63
C LYS A 173 -8.76 6.85 6.36
N GLU A 174 -9.50 7.25 7.39
CA GLU A 174 -10.83 7.83 7.21
C GLU A 174 -10.72 9.16 6.47
N ALA A 175 -9.83 10.05 6.90
CA ALA A 175 -9.57 11.31 6.22
C ALA A 175 -9.20 11.11 4.73
N LEU A 176 -8.36 10.13 4.40
CA LEU A 176 -8.06 9.80 3.00
C LEU A 176 -9.31 9.41 2.19
N MET A 177 -10.23 8.66 2.79
CA MET A 177 -11.45 8.21 2.11
C MET A 177 -12.54 9.27 2.06
N GLU A 178 -12.52 10.25 2.98
CA GLU A 178 -13.41 11.41 3.00
C GLU A 178 -12.97 12.48 2.00
N ASP A 179 -11.70 12.90 2.05
CA ASP A 179 -11.15 13.95 1.17
C ASP A 179 -10.96 13.44 -0.27
N LEU A 180 -10.55 12.17 -0.39
CA LEU A 180 -10.35 11.43 -1.63
C LEU A 180 -9.65 12.22 -2.75
N PRO A 181 -8.42 12.74 -2.53
CA PRO A 181 -7.74 13.61 -3.50
C PRO A 181 -7.39 12.89 -4.81
N VAL A 182 -7.25 11.57 -4.78
CA VAL A 182 -6.96 10.67 -5.91
C VAL A 182 -7.56 9.28 -5.65
N PRO A 183 -7.64 8.37 -6.65
CA PRO A 183 -8.05 7.00 -6.42
C PRO A 183 -7.24 6.33 -5.31
N SER A 184 -7.94 5.87 -4.28
CA SER A 184 -7.34 5.41 -3.04
C SER A 184 -7.94 4.09 -2.55
N MET A 185 -7.16 3.35 -1.77
CA MET A 185 -7.61 2.20 -1.02
C MET A 185 -7.05 2.22 0.41
N VAL A 186 -7.79 1.63 1.35
CA VAL A 186 -7.40 1.55 2.77
C VAL A 186 -7.77 0.21 3.40
N VAL A 187 -7.16 -0.09 4.54
CA VAL A 187 -7.70 -1.03 5.54
C VAL A 187 -8.21 -0.21 6.71
N ARG A 188 -9.53 -0.06 6.86
CA ARG A 188 -10.15 0.77 7.90
C ARG A 188 -9.80 0.31 9.31
N GLY A 189 -9.90 1.23 10.27
CA GLY A 189 -9.61 0.97 11.68
C GLY A 189 -8.11 0.82 11.96
N ARG A 190 -7.74 -0.05 12.89
CA ARG A 190 -6.34 -0.18 13.39
C ARG A 190 -5.46 -1.08 12.53
N LEU A 191 -6.07 -1.99 11.76
CA LEU A 191 -5.37 -2.97 10.93
C LEU A 191 -4.71 -2.29 9.73
N GLY A 192 -3.71 -2.95 9.15
CA GLY A 192 -2.89 -2.43 8.07
C GLY A 192 -1.49 -3.01 8.20
N GLY A 193 -0.48 -2.30 7.70
CA GLY A 193 0.90 -2.70 7.91
C GLY A 193 1.63 -2.90 6.60
N SER A 194 2.96 -3.05 6.73
CA SER A 194 3.84 -3.21 5.58
C SER A 194 3.53 -4.47 4.76
N ALA A 195 3.27 -5.61 5.40
CA ALA A 195 2.96 -6.87 4.70
C ALA A 195 1.68 -6.75 3.83
N ILE A 196 0.62 -6.18 4.38
CA ILE A 196 -0.65 -5.95 3.67
C ILE A 196 -0.44 -4.95 2.52
N THR A 197 0.29 -3.86 2.77
CA THR A 197 0.59 -2.82 1.76
C THR A 197 1.40 -3.40 0.59
N VAL A 198 2.44 -4.18 0.91
CA VAL A 198 3.27 -4.91 -0.06
C VAL A 198 2.43 -5.88 -0.88
N ALA A 199 1.53 -6.63 -0.23
CA ALA A 199 0.64 -7.55 -0.91
C ALA A 199 -0.27 -6.83 -1.91
N ALA A 200 -0.82 -5.67 -1.52
CA ALA A 200 -1.62 -4.86 -2.42
C ALA A 200 -0.82 -4.40 -3.65
N VAL A 201 0.38 -3.84 -3.45
CA VAL A 201 1.28 -3.44 -4.56
C VAL A 201 1.61 -4.64 -5.45
N ASN A 202 1.97 -5.79 -4.89
CA ASN A 202 2.34 -6.99 -5.66
C ASN A 202 1.17 -7.57 -6.47
N ALA A 203 -0.07 -7.42 -5.98
CA ALA A 203 -1.29 -7.81 -6.71
C ALA A 203 -1.59 -6.84 -7.86
N LEU A 204 -1.40 -5.53 -7.63
CA LEU A 204 -1.58 -4.50 -8.65
C LEU A 204 -0.51 -4.54 -9.74
N ALA A 205 0.72 -4.95 -9.40
CA ALA A 205 1.83 -5.03 -10.34
C ALA A 205 1.71 -6.19 -11.35
N SER A 206 1.07 -7.30 -10.99
CA SER A 206 0.96 -8.47 -11.88
C SER A 206 -0.35 -9.23 -11.68
N ARG A 207 -0.93 -9.69 -12.79
CA ARG A 207 -2.17 -10.49 -12.84
C ARG A 207 -1.94 -11.98 -12.52
N VAL A 208 -0.68 -12.42 -12.44
CA VAL A 208 -0.33 -13.81 -12.13
C VAL A 208 -0.41 -14.01 -10.62
N GLU A 209 -1.26 -14.92 -10.15
CA GLU A 209 -1.32 -15.29 -8.72
C GLU A 209 -0.40 -16.45 -8.38
#